data_AF-A0A7X9GN81-F1
#
_entry.id   AF-A0A7X9GN81-F1
#
_cell.length_a   1.000
_cell.length_b   1.000
_cell.length_c   1.000
_cell.angle_alpha   90.00
_cell.angle_beta   90.00
_cell.angle_gamma   90.00
#
_symmetry.space_group_name_H-M   'P 1'
#
loop_
_entity.id
_entity.type
_entity.pdbx_description
1 polymer ?
#
loop_
_entity_poly.entity_id
_entity_poly.type
_entity_poly.pdbx_seq_one_letter_code
_entity_poly.pdbx_strand_id
1 'polypeptide(L)'
;MISLILAASIIFLINIPFGYWRANVKKFSLGWFGAIHTPVPLVVLLRKYLEFPGEGLVLICFFGAFFLGQLCGKKLSLFFRQFGPVTSFLFGDLMRQSWFIYFR
;
A
#
# COMPACT_ATOMS: atom_id res chain seq x y z
N MET A 1 19.31 -14.62 -7.07
CA MET A 1 18.21 -14.75 -6.08
C MET A 1 17.83 -13.36 -5.59
N ILE A 2 16.56 -12.96 -5.71
CA ILE A 2 16.07 -11.72 -5.07
C ILE A 2 16.08 -11.91 -3.55
N SER A 3 16.55 -10.90 -2.81
CA SER A 3 16.62 -10.99 -1.34
C SER A 3 15.22 -10.86 -0.72
N LEU A 4 15.00 -11.52 0.43
CA LEU A 4 13.76 -11.43 1.19
C LEU A 4 13.40 -9.97 1.53
N ILE A 5 14.40 -9.18 1.89
CA ILE A 5 14.25 -7.75 2.21
C ILE A 5 13.76 -6.97 0.98
N LEU A 6 14.29 -7.26 -0.20
CA LEU A 6 13.87 -6.60 -1.44
C LEU A 6 12.42 -6.98 -1.78
N ALA A 7 12.06 -8.26 -1.69
CA ALA A 7 10.69 -8.71 -1.93
C ALA A 7 9.69 -8.08 -0.92
N ALA A 8 10.04 -8.05 0.37
CA ALA A 8 9.24 -7.40 1.40
C ALA A 8 9.11 -5.88 1.16
N SER A 9 10.18 -5.21 0.73
CA SER A 9 10.16 -3.79 0.36
C SER A 9 9.21 -3.52 -0.81
N ILE A 10 9.23 -4.38 -1.84
CA ILE A 10 8.31 -4.28 -2.98
C ILE A 10 6.86 -4.44 -2.52
N ILE A 11 6.57 -5.45 -1.70
CA ILE A 11 5.23 -5.68 -1.14
C ILE A 11 4.76 -4.47 -0.34
N PHE A 12 5.63 -3.91 0.50
CA PHE A 12 5.35 -2.72 1.29
C PHE A 12 5.00 -1.53 0.39
N LEU A 13 5.84 -1.22 -0.61
CA LEU A 13 5.63 -0.11 -1.53
C LEU A 13 4.34 -0.25 -2.35
N ILE A 14 4.07 -1.45 -2.88
CA ILE A 14 2.83 -1.75 -3.61
C ILE A 14 1.61 -1.50 -2.72
N ASN A 15 1.68 -1.84 -1.43
CA ASN A 15 0.55 -1.71 -0.50
C ASN A 15 0.27 -0.26 -0.03
N ILE A 16 1.19 0.69 -0.20
CA ILE A 16 0.96 2.09 0.18
C ILE A 16 -0.21 2.70 -0.61
N PRO A 17 -0.23 2.68 -1.97
CA PRO A 17 -1.38 3.14 -2.75
C PRO A 17 -2.70 2.48 -2.36
N PHE A 18 -2.71 1.17 -2.09
CA PHE A 18 -3.93 0.45 -1.69
C PHE A 18 -4.40 0.86 -0.28
N GLY A 19 -3.46 1.08 0.65
CA GLY A 19 -3.76 1.64 1.97
C GLY A 19 -4.34 3.05 1.90
N TYR A 20 -3.83 3.85 0.97
CA TYR A 20 -4.31 5.19 0.70
C TYR A 20 -5.73 5.16 0.13
N TRP A 21 -5.98 4.34 -0.89
CA TRP A 21 -7.29 4.15 -1.48
C TRP A 21 -8.31 3.66 -0.45
N ARG A 22 -7.96 2.65 0.35
CA ARG A 22 -8.82 2.08 1.41
C ARG A 22 -9.28 3.10 2.44
N ALA A 23 -8.47 4.13 2.72
CA ALA A 23 -8.82 5.20 3.66
C ALA A 23 -9.83 6.21 3.09
N ASN A 24 -9.99 6.24 1.77
CA ASN A 24 -10.81 7.20 1.04
C ASN A 24 -12.16 6.64 0.55
N VAL A 25 -12.49 5.40 0.93
CA VAL A 25 -13.74 4.73 0.57
C VAL A 25 -14.51 4.28 1.80
N LYS A 26 -15.84 4.15 1.69
CA LYS A 26 -16.69 3.66 2.79
C LYS A 26 -16.30 2.23 3.17
N LYS A 27 -16.09 1.98 4.46
CA LYS A 27 -15.81 0.63 4.97
C LYS A 27 -16.91 -0.35 4.51
N PHE A 28 -16.52 -1.55 4.09
CA PHE A 28 -17.40 -2.58 3.53
C PHE A 28 -18.11 -2.23 2.21
N SER A 29 -17.70 -1.16 1.52
CA SER A 29 -18.08 -0.97 0.11
C SER A 29 -17.30 -1.88 -0.82
N LEU A 30 -17.76 -2.02 -2.07
CA LEU A 30 -17.01 -2.71 -3.12
C LEU A 30 -15.60 -2.12 -3.33
N GLY A 31 -15.47 -0.79 -3.24
CA GLY A 31 -14.16 -0.13 -3.32
C GLY A 31 -13.26 -0.49 -2.14
N TRP A 32 -13.81 -0.61 -0.93
CA TRP A 32 -13.05 -1.04 0.24
C TRP A 32 -12.60 -2.50 0.13
N PHE A 33 -13.47 -3.36 -0.41
CA PHE A 33 -13.15 -4.75 -0.67
C PHE A 33 -12.03 -4.86 -1.71
N GLY A 34 -12.12 -4.13 -2.83
CA GLY A 34 -11.07 -4.07 -3.84
C GLY A 34 -9.73 -3.59 -3.30
N ALA A 35 -9.73 -2.53 -2.50
CA ALA A 35 -8.50 -1.99 -1.91
C ALA A 35 -7.77 -2.97 -0.96
N ILE A 36 -8.46 -3.97 -0.42
CA ILE A 36 -7.86 -5.03 0.40
C ILE A 36 -7.51 -6.25 -0.44
N HIS A 37 -8.41 -6.68 -1.33
CA HIS A 37 -8.27 -7.95 -2.01
C HIS A 37 -7.44 -7.86 -3.28
N THR A 38 -7.40 -6.74 -4.01
CA THR A 38 -6.53 -6.58 -5.19
C THR A 38 -5.04 -6.77 -4.90
N PRO A 39 -4.45 -6.24 -3.80
CA PRO A 39 -3.04 -6.46 -3.51
C PRO A 39 -2.72 -7.90 -3.05
N VAL A 40 -3.70 -8.68 -2.57
CA VAL A 40 -3.44 -10.06 -2.10
C VAL A 40 -2.99 -11.00 -3.25
N PRO A 41 -3.71 -11.12 -4.38
CA PRO A 41 -3.23 -11.84 -5.56
C PRO A 41 -1.89 -11.32 -6.08
N LEU A 42 -1.63 -10.01 -6.03
CA LEU A 42 -0.34 -9.46 -6.46
C LEU A 42 0.81 -10.01 -5.61
N VAL A 43 0.65 -10.08 -4.28
CA VAL A 43 1.65 -10.67 -3.38
C VAL A 43 1.80 -12.17 -3.59
N VAL A 44 0.70 -12.90 -3.81
CA VAL A 44 0.74 -14.35 -4.10
C VAL A 44 1.46 -14.64 -5.41
N LEU A 45 1.19 -13.85 -6.45
CA LEU A 45 1.88 -13.95 -7.74
C LEU A 45 3.36 -13.64 -7.56
N LEU A 46 3.71 -12.53 -6.90
CA LEU A 46 5.10 -12.15 -6.63
C LEU A 46 5.85 -13.26 -5.91
N ARG A 47 5.23 -13.87 -4.88
CA ARG A 47 5.81 -15.02 -4.18
C ARG A 47 6.09 -16.19 -5.11
N LYS A 48 5.13 -16.55 -5.97
CA LYS A 48 5.27 -17.67 -6.90
C LYS A 48 6.34 -17.42 -7.96
N TYR A 49 6.38 -16.22 -8.54
CA TYR A 49 7.37 -15.84 -9.55
C TYR A 49 8.80 -15.80 -9.00
N LEU A 50 8.95 -15.44 -7.73
CA LEU A 50 10.25 -15.38 -7.06
C LEU A 50 10.65 -16.70 -6.40
N GLU A 51 9.83 -17.75 -6.53
CA GLU A 51 10.07 -19.09 -6.00
C GLU A 51 10.40 -19.11 -4.49
N PHE A 52 9.85 -18.17 -3.73
CA PHE A 52 10.11 -18.10 -2.30
C PHE A 52 9.53 -19.31 -1.56
N PRO A 53 10.33 -20.00 -0.71
CA PRO A 53 9.87 -21.15 0.02
C PRO A 53 8.68 -20.80 0.92
N GLY A 54 7.81 -21.78 1.17
CA GLY A 54 6.64 -21.64 2.06
C GLY A 54 6.97 -21.58 3.55
N GLU A 55 8.19 -21.15 3.90
CA GLU A 55 8.67 -21.11 5.28
C GLU A 55 7.96 -20.01 6.08
N GLY A 56 7.77 -20.27 7.37
CA GLY A 56 7.02 -19.38 8.26
C GLY A 56 7.58 -17.95 8.32
N LEU A 57 8.90 -17.78 8.31
CA LEU A 57 9.53 -16.46 8.36
C LEU A 57 9.22 -15.62 7.11
N VAL A 58 9.26 -16.22 5.92
CA VAL A 58 8.93 -15.54 4.66
C VAL A 58 7.49 -15.03 4.68
N LEU A 59 6.56 -15.89 5.11
CA LEU A 59 5.15 -15.52 5.24
C LEU A 59 4.95 -14.39 6.25
N ILE A 60 5.59 -14.46 7.42
CA ILE A 60 5.53 -13.41 8.45
C ILE A 60 6.06 -12.09 7.89
N CYS A 61 7.20 -12.09 7.20
CA CYS A 61 7.75 -10.89 6.59
C CYS A 61 6.83 -10.31 5.51
N PHE A 62 6.22 -11.16 4.67
CA PHE A 62 5.33 -10.74 3.60
C PHE A 62 4.03 -10.14 4.15
N PHE A 63 3.41 -10.80 5.14
CA PHE A 63 2.24 -10.26 5.83
C PHE A 63 2.57 -8.96 6.58
N GLY A 64 3.70 -8.92 7.28
CA GLY A 64 4.19 -7.71 7.94
C GLY A 64 4.33 -6.55 6.97
N ALA A 65 5.03 -6.74 5.85
CA ALA A 65 5.17 -5.75 4.79
C ALA A 65 3.82 -5.31 4.21
N PHE A 66 2.90 -6.25 3.97
CA PHE A 66 1.57 -5.98 3.46
C PHE A 66 0.79 -5.05 4.40
N PHE A 67 0.69 -5.41 5.69
CA PHE A 67 -0.05 -4.62 6.67
C PHE A 67 0.62 -3.28 6.94
N LEU A 68 1.95 -3.23 7.04
CA LEU A 68 2.68 -1.98 7.21
C LEU A 68 2.45 -1.03 6.03
N GLY A 69 2.48 -1.53 4.79
CA GLY A 69 2.18 -0.71 3.61
C GLY A 69 0.75 -0.16 3.64
N GLN A 70 -0.22 -1.00 3.98
CA GLN A 70 -1.62 -0.61 4.13
C GLN A 70 -1.85 0.44 5.24
N LEU A 71 -1.08 0.36 6.33
CA LEU A 71 -1.12 1.33 7.43
C LEU A 71 -0.44 2.64 7.05
N CYS A 72 0.72 2.58 6.39
CA CYS A 72 1.43 3.75 5.88
C CYS A 72 0.58 4.51 4.85
N GLY A 73 -0.07 3.81 3.92
CA GLY A 73 -1.02 4.41 2.98
C GLY A 73 -2.16 5.15 3.66
N LYS A 74 -2.76 4.56 4.70
CA LYS A 74 -3.79 5.22 5.52
C LYS A 74 -3.24 6.47 6.20
N LYS A 75 -2.06 6.39 6.84
CA LYS A 75 -1.43 7.54 7.50
C LYS A 75 -1.15 8.66 6.51
N LEU A 76 -0.71 8.32 5.30
CA LEU A 76 -0.44 9.29 4.23
C LEU A 76 -1.73 9.98 3.76
N SER A 77 -2.86 9.27 3.65
CA SER A 77 -4.17 9.88 3.37
C SER A 77 -4.59 10.86 4.46
N LEU A 78 -4.40 10.51 5.74
CA LEU A 78 -4.66 11.42 6.85
C LEU A 78 -3.71 12.63 6.84
N PHE A 79 -2.45 12.43 6.44
CA PHE A 79 -1.48 13.50 6.29
C PHE A 79 -1.82 14.45 5.14
N PHE A 80 -2.33 13.98 4.00
CA PHE A 80 -2.72 14.89 2.93
C PHE A 80 -4.05 15.62 3.21
N ARG A 81 -4.90 15.08 4.09
CA ARG A 81 -6.14 15.74 4.51
C ARG A 81 -5.95 17.07 5.24
N GLN A 82 -4.80 17.29 5.87
CA GLN A 82 -4.48 18.55 6.55
C GLN A 82 -4.09 19.67 5.57
N PHE A 83 -3.85 19.35 4.28
CA PHE A 83 -3.59 20.35 3.23
C PHE A 83 -4.78 20.53 2.26
N GLY A 84 -5.86 19.77 2.43
CA GLY A 84 -7.06 19.89 1.60
C GLY A 84 -7.78 18.57 1.38
N PRO A 85 -8.85 18.56 0.55
CA PRO A 85 -9.54 17.34 0.19
C PRO A 85 -8.60 16.37 -0.56
N VAL A 86 -8.72 15.08 -0.24
CA VAL A 86 -7.95 13.99 -0.85
C VAL A 86 -8.84 13.08 -1.68
N THR A 87 -8.30 12.52 -2.74
CA THR A 87 -8.95 11.53 -3.60
C THR A 87 -8.51 10.11 -3.23
N SER A 88 -8.97 9.10 -3.97
CA SER A 88 -8.48 7.73 -3.81
C SER A 88 -7.13 7.47 -4.50
N PHE A 89 -6.67 8.42 -5.32
CA PHE A 89 -5.49 8.24 -6.16
C PHE A 89 -4.26 8.95 -5.56
N LEU A 90 -3.43 8.16 -4.88
CA LEU A 90 -2.25 8.66 -4.15
C LEU A 90 -1.36 9.58 -5.01
N PHE A 91 -0.98 9.14 -6.21
CA PHE A 91 -0.05 9.90 -7.05
C PHE A 91 -0.64 11.24 -7.51
N GLY A 92 -1.94 11.27 -7.81
CA GLY A 92 -2.62 12.51 -8.17
C GLY A 92 -2.68 13.49 -7.01
N ASP A 93 -2.96 13.00 -5.81
CA ASP A 93 -2.96 13.85 -4.61
C ASP A 93 -1.55 14.32 -4.24
N LEU A 94 -0.54 13.46 -4.40
CA LEU A 94 0.87 13.81 -4.21
C LEU A 94 1.28 14.95 -5.14
N MET A 95 0.93 14.87 -6.43
CA MET A 95 1.22 15.93 -7.40
C MET A 95 0.41 17.21 -7.16
N ARG A 96 -0.82 17.09 -6.66
CA ARG A 96 -1.68 18.24 -6.37
C ARG A 96 -1.22 18.99 -5.13
N GLN A 97 -0.79 18.27 -4.10
CA GLN A 97 -0.45 18.83 -2.79
C GLN A 97 1.05 19.10 -2.62
N SER A 98 1.92 18.58 -3.49
CA SER A 98 3.36 18.90 -3.47
C SER A 98 3.62 20.40 -3.55
N TRP A 99 2.86 21.14 -4.36
CA TRP A 99 2.95 22.60 -4.43
C TRP A 99 2.65 23.28 -3.09
N PHE A 100 1.69 22.79 -2.30
CA PHE A 100 1.38 23.37 -0.99
C PHE A 100 2.45 23.07 0.08
N ILE A 101 3.21 21.99 -0.06
CA ILE A 101 4.30 21.62 0.86
C ILE A 101 5.54 22.49 0.60
N TYR A 102 5.84 22.82 -0.65
CA TYR A 102 7.02 23.62 -1.00
C TYR A 102 6.83 25.13 -0.83
N PHE A 103 5.59 25.63 -0.95
CA PHE A 103 5.27 27.07 -0.89
C PHE A 103 4.71 27.51 0.47
N ARG A 104 4.83 26.68 1.51
CA ARG A 104 4.53 26.99 2.92
C ARG A 104 5.81 26.99 3.74
#